data_AF-F0ZU33-F1
#
_entry.id   AF-F0ZU33-F1
#
_cell.length_a   1.000
_cell.length_b   1.000
_cell.length_c   1.000
_cell.angle_alpha   90.00
_cell.angle_beta   90.00
_cell.angle_gamma   90.00
#
_symmetry.space_group_name_H-M   'P 1'
#
loop_
_entity.id
_entity.type
_entity.pdbx_description
1 polymer ?
#
loop_
_entity_poly.entity_id
_entity_poly.type
_entity_poly.pdbx_seq_one_letter_code
_entity_poly.pdbx_strand_id
1 'polypeptide(L)'
;MINLALIIVRLLPVSGRDTEKLYVEANKNLLTRKKKNNYKPLVDEIEKIIKRRIRKYGKGERIEYLIRYKNSNEDNDTWLPNFYLEDECEDMVNSFEAHYRDVGQSIQV
;
A
#
# COMPACT_ATOMS: atom_id res chain seq x y z
N MET A 1 30.09 -18.50 -1.14
CA MET A 1 30.09 -17.19 -1.83
C MET A 1 29.62 -16.14 -0.84
N ILE A 2 30.52 -15.26 -0.42
CA ILE A 2 30.27 -14.31 0.68
C ILE A 2 29.40 -13.16 0.14
N ASN A 3 28.32 -12.87 0.86
CA ASN A 3 27.27 -11.92 0.52
C ASN A 3 27.83 -10.48 0.48
N LEU A 4 27.78 -9.82 -0.68
CA LEU A 4 28.34 -8.49 -0.94
C LEU A 4 27.69 -7.36 -0.11
N ALA A 5 26.59 -7.62 0.59
CA ALA A 5 25.85 -6.61 1.36
C ALA A 5 26.62 -6.05 2.58
N LEU A 6 27.73 -6.66 3.00
CA LEU A 6 28.57 -6.14 4.09
C LEU A 6 29.69 -5.18 3.64
N ILE A 7 29.91 -4.98 2.34
CA ILE A 7 31.13 -4.29 1.86
C ILE A 7 30.97 -2.76 1.80
N ILE A 8 29.74 -2.22 1.79
CA ILE A 8 29.54 -0.76 1.62
C ILE A 8 29.90 0.05 2.88
N VAL A 9 30.20 -0.58 4.01
CA VAL A 9 30.55 0.15 5.26
C VAL A 9 32.05 0.44 5.38
N ARG A 10 32.92 -0.07 4.48
CA ARG A 10 34.37 -0.14 4.74
C ARG A 10 35.25 1.00 4.19
N LEU A 11 34.72 2.09 3.63
CA LEU A 11 35.56 3.15 3.02
C LEU A 11 35.09 4.60 3.27
N LEU A 12 34.62 4.93 4.47
CA LEU A 12 34.50 6.35 4.86
C LEU A 12 35.11 6.58 6.26
N PRO A 13 36.15 7.42 6.40
CA PRO A 13 36.66 7.82 7.69
C PRO A 13 35.76 8.94 8.22
N VAL A 14 34.74 8.59 8.99
CA VAL A 14 33.90 9.60 9.67
C VAL A 14 33.98 9.35 11.18
N SER A 15 34.51 10.34 11.90
CA SER A 15 34.78 10.26 13.32
C SER A 15 33.50 10.05 14.15
N GLY A 16 33.44 8.92 14.86
CA GLY A 16 32.98 8.73 16.25
C GLY A 16 31.58 9.15 16.73
N ARG A 17 30.83 10.02 16.06
CA ARG A 17 29.47 10.45 16.47
C ARG A 17 28.47 10.55 15.31
N ASP A 18 28.96 10.77 14.09
CA ASP A 18 28.09 10.90 12.92
C ASP A 18 27.74 9.54 12.28
N THR A 19 28.61 8.54 12.46
CA THR A 19 28.38 7.17 11.99
C THR A 19 27.23 6.48 12.72
N GLU A 20 27.11 6.70 14.03
CA GLU A 20 26.04 6.14 14.85
C GLU A 20 24.68 6.75 14.51
N LYS A 21 24.61 8.08 14.32
CA LYS A 21 23.41 8.76 13.84
C LYS A 21 22.99 8.27 12.45
N LEU A 22 23.94 8.15 11.53
CA LEU A 22 23.68 7.64 10.18
C LEU A 22 23.19 6.18 10.21
N TYR A 23 23.76 5.34 11.07
CA TYR A 23 23.33 3.95 11.25
C TYR A 23 21.93 3.87 11.88
N VAL A 24 21.65 4.64 12.93
CA VAL A 24 20.33 4.71 13.57
C VAL A 24 19.28 5.23 12.58
N GLU A 25 19.59 6.26 11.81
CA GLU A 25 18.68 6.84 10.82
C GLU A 25 18.44 5.91 9.64
N ALA A 26 19.49 5.26 9.11
CA ALA A 26 19.35 4.24 8.08
C ALA A 26 18.48 3.07 8.58
N ASN A 27 18.65 2.62 9.81
CA ASN A 27 17.85 1.55 10.39
C ASN A 27 16.39 1.96 10.66
N LYS A 28 16.13 3.19 11.11
CA LYS A 28 14.77 3.74 11.18
C LYS A 28 14.11 3.74 9.80
N ASN A 29 14.83 4.19 8.78
CA ASN A 29 14.35 4.22 7.40
C ASN A 29 14.15 2.81 6.80
N LEU A 30 14.95 1.82 7.21
CA LEU A 30 14.75 0.42 6.82
C LEU A 30 13.53 -0.20 7.50
N LEU A 31 13.27 0.13 8.77
CA LEU A 31 12.08 -0.33 9.50
C LEU A 31 10.80 0.31 8.95
N THR A 32 10.82 1.62 8.65
CA THR A 32 9.68 2.31 8.02
C THR A 32 9.43 1.79 6.60
N ARG A 33 10.50 1.49 5.84
CA ARG A 33 10.41 0.91 4.49
C ARG A 33 9.90 -0.54 4.51
N LYS A 34 10.29 -1.35 5.49
CA LYS A 34 9.74 -2.71 5.68
C LYS A 34 8.26 -2.69 6.06
N LYS A 35 7.83 -1.76 6.91
CA LYS A 35 6.40 -1.59 7.28
C LYS A 35 5.50 -1.20 6.09
N LYS A 36 6.00 -0.36 5.18
CA LYS A 36 5.22 0.10 4.00
C LYS A 36 4.89 -1.00 2.98
N ASN A 37 5.63 -2.11 2.96
CA ASN A 37 5.46 -3.11 1.91
C ASN A 37 4.39 -4.19 2.20
N ASN A 38 3.90 -4.32 3.44
CA ASN A 38 2.99 -5.41 3.84
C ASN A 38 1.77 -4.95 4.65
N TYR A 39 1.45 -3.65 4.69
CA TYR A 39 0.29 -3.17 5.44
C TYR A 39 -1.01 -3.52 4.70
N LYS A 40 -1.74 -4.50 5.24
CA LYS A 40 -3.13 -4.83 4.90
C LYS A 40 -3.99 -4.19 6.01
N PRO A 41 -4.90 -3.24 5.68
CA PRO A 41 -5.76 -2.64 6.69
C PRO A 41 -6.77 -3.66 7.20
N LEU A 42 -7.20 -3.48 8.45
CA LEU A 42 -8.28 -4.26 9.03
C LEU A 42 -9.63 -3.74 8.53
N VAL A 43 -10.64 -4.61 8.42
CA VAL A 43 -12.02 -4.23 8.03
C VAL A 43 -12.54 -3.07 8.88
N ASP A 44 -12.27 -3.11 10.18
CA ASP A 44 -12.74 -2.10 11.13
C ASP A 44 -12.10 -0.72 10.93
N GLU A 45 -10.99 -0.62 10.20
CA GLU A 45 -10.37 0.66 9.84
C GLU A 45 -11.00 1.28 8.58
N ILE A 46 -11.69 0.48 7.77
CA ILE A 46 -12.28 0.90 6.51
C ILE A 46 -13.67 1.49 6.76
N GLU A 47 -13.90 2.69 6.23
CA GLU A 47 -15.22 3.32 6.22
C GLU A 47 -16.01 2.87 4.99
N LYS A 48 -15.42 2.98 3.79
CA LYS A 48 -16.07 2.63 2.52
C LYS A 48 -15.09 2.53 1.35
N ILE A 49 -15.53 1.87 0.28
CA ILE A 49 -14.91 1.90 -1.04
C ILE A 49 -15.47 3.09 -1.84
N ILE A 50 -14.57 3.92 -2.36
CA ILE A 50 -14.92 5.18 -3.05
C ILE A 50 -14.92 5.00 -4.56
N LYS A 51 -13.86 4.38 -5.09
CA LYS A 51 -13.63 4.21 -6.53
C LYS A 51 -13.01 2.87 -6.82
N ARG A 52 -13.08 2.50 -8.09
CA ARG A 52 -12.45 1.32 -8.68
C ARG A 52 -11.65 1.73 -9.90
N ARG A 53 -10.53 1.05 -10.15
CA ARG A 53 -9.78 1.17 -11.40
C ARG A 53 -9.18 -0.17 -11.79
N ILE A 54 -8.96 -0.34 -13.08
CA ILE A 54 -8.10 -1.40 -13.61
C ILE A 54 -6.76 -0.76 -13.93
N ARG A 55 -5.68 -1.28 -13.35
CA ARG A 55 -4.33 -0.78 -13.59
C ARG A 55 -3.50 -1.85 -14.30
N LYS A 56 -2.83 -1.45 -15.38
CA LYS A 56 -1.96 -2.32 -16.18
C LYS A 56 -0.56 -2.39 -15.55
N TYR A 57 -0.04 -3.61 -15.46
CA TYR A 57 1.28 -3.95 -14.96
C TYR A 57 2.00 -4.82 -16.00
N GLY A 58 2.77 -4.18 -16.88
CA GLY A 58 3.40 -4.86 -18.01
C GLY A 58 2.35 -5.51 -18.91
N LYS A 59 2.38 -6.85 -18.99
CA LYS A 59 1.40 -7.64 -19.77
C LYS A 59 0.13 -8.01 -19.00
N GLY A 60 0.10 -7.78 -17.69
CA GLY A 60 -1.04 -8.09 -16.83
C GLY A 60 -1.84 -6.84 -16.46
N GLU A 61 -2.98 -7.06 -15.82
CA GLU A 61 -3.77 -6.02 -15.18
C GLU A 61 -4.29 -6.50 -13.83
N ARG A 62 -4.59 -5.56 -12.93
CA ARG A 62 -5.24 -5.86 -11.66
C ARG A 62 -6.27 -4.79 -11.33
N ILE A 63 -7.31 -5.22 -10.62
CA ILE A 63 -8.31 -4.32 -10.06
C ILE A 63 -7.75 -3.74 -8.76
N GLU A 64 -7.92 -2.42 -8.61
CA GLU A 64 -7.62 -1.69 -7.39
C GLU A 64 -8.84 -0.87 -6.97
N TYR A 65 -9.03 -0.72 -5.67
CA TYR A 65 -10.09 0.05 -5.04
C TYR A 65 -9.50 1.19 -4.23
N LEU A 66 -10.14 2.35 -4.28
CA LEU A 66 -9.78 3.50 -3.46
C LEU A 66 -10.55 3.41 -2.15
N ILE A 67 -9.83 3.34 -1.04
CA ILE A 67 -10.37 3.13 0.29
C ILE A 67 -10.40 4.43 1.08
N ARG A 68 -11.56 4.75 1.66
CA ARG A 68 -11.72 5.77 2.72
C ARG A 68 -11.64 5.08 4.07
N TYR A 69 -10.77 5.59 4.94
CA TYR A 69 -10.61 5.09 6.30
C TYR A 69 -11.49 5.86 7.28
N LYS A 70 -11.92 5.19 8.36
CA LYS A 70 -12.68 5.83 9.43
C LYS A 70 -11.88 6.96 10.07
N ASN A 71 -12.54 8.07 10.39
CA ASN A 71 -11.94 9.26 11.01
C ASN A 71 -10.76 9.86 10.20
N SER A 72 -10.74 9.62 8.89
CA SER A 72 -9.69 10.11 8.00
C SER A 72 -10.27 10.96 6.88
N ASN A 73 -9.47 11.88 6.36
CA ASN A 73 -9.85 12.69 5.22
C ASN A 73 -9.44 12.06 3.88
N GLU A 74 -9.95 12.61 2.79
CA GLU A 74 -9.72 12.14 1.41
C GLU A 74 -8.24 12.13 1.02
N ASP A 75 -7.44 13.02 1.62
CA ASP A 75 -5.99 13.10 1.39
C ASP A 75 -5.23 11.84 1.79
N ASN A 76 -5.84 11.00 2.65
CA ASN A 76 -5.29 9.72 3.10
C ASN A 76 -5.91 8.52 2.37
N ASP A 77 -6.81 8.75 1.42
CA ASP A 77 -7.43 7.67 0.66
C ASP A 77 -6.35 6.90 -0.12
N THR A 78 -6.39 5.58 0.01
CA THR A 78 -5.32 4.72 -0.53
C THR A 78 -5.88 3.72 -1.52
N TRP A 79 -5.17 3.52 -2.63
CA TRP A 79 -5.48 2.49 -3.61
C TRP A 79 -4.96 1.14 -3.14
N LEU A 80 -5.85 0.18 -2.90
CA LEU A 80 -5.52 -1.19 -2.51
C LEU A 80 -5.92 -2.18 -3.61
N PRO A 81 -5.12 -3.23 -3.83
CA PRO A 81 -5.46 -4.27 -4.78
C PRO A 81 -6.57 -5.19 -4.23
N ASN A 82 -7.32 -5.83 -5.14
CA ASN A 82 -8.44 -6.72 -4.76
C ASN A 82 -8.05 -7.79 -3.72
N PHE A 83 -6.89 -8.41 -3.88
CA PHE A 83 -6.41 -9.48 -2.99
C PHE A 83 -6.16 -9.04 -1.53
N TYR A 84 -6.16 -7.73 -1.22
CA TYR A 84 -6.15 -7.26 0.19
C TYR A 84 -7.55 -7.17 0.80
N LEU A 85 -8.60 -7.20 -0.01
CA LEU A 85 -9.99 -7.04 0.40
C LEU A 85 -10.79 -8.34 0.29
N GLU A 86 -10.38 -9.26 -0.58
CA GLU A 86 -11.09 -10.52 -0.85
C GLU A 86 -11.38 -11.37 0.41
N ASP A 87 -10.49 -11.38 1.41
CA ASP A 87 -10.68 -12.27 2.58
C ASP A 87 -11.67 -11.71 3.62
N GLU A 88 -11.51 -10.45 4.02
CA GLU A 88 -12.24 -9.89 5.18
C GLU A 88 -13.24 -8.80 4.78
N CYS A 89 -13.12 -8.25 3.58
CA CYS A 89 -13.95 -7.15 3.08
C CYS A 89 -14.85 -7.57 1.90
N GLU A 90 -15.07 -8.88 1.71
CA GLU A 90 -15.80 -9.42 0.56
C GLU A 90 -17.19 -8.77 0.40
N ASP A 91 -17.94 -8.67 1.50
CA ASP A 91 -19.29 -8.07 1.51
C ASP A 91 -19.27 -6.60 1.06
N MET A 92 -18.24 -5.84 1.44
CA MET A 92 -18.10 -4.43 1.07
C MET A 92 -17.74 -4.29 -0.41
N VAL A 93 -16.86 -5.15 -0.92
CA VAL A 93 -16.50 -5.20 -2.35
C VAL A 93 -17.70 -5.60 -3.19
N ASN A 94 -18.44 -6.63 -2.78
CA ASN A 94 -19.62 -7.11 -3.48
C ASN A 94 -20.72 -6.06 -3.55
N SER A 95 -20.98 -5.38 -2.42
CA SER A 95 -21.96 -4.28 -2.36
C SER A 95 -21.56 -3.11 -3.26
N PHE A 96 -20.27 -2.74 -3.27
CA PHE A 96 -19.74 -1.70 -4.17
C PHE A 96 -19.87 -2.10 -5.64
N GLU A 97 -19.48 -3.32 -6.01
CA GLU A 97 -19.53 -3.83 -7.39
C GLU A 97 -20.96 -3.97 -7.91
N ALA A 98 -21.91 -4.38 -7.06
CA ALA A 98 -23.33 -4.43 -7.43
C ALA A 98 -23.86 -3.04 -7.81
N HIS A 99 -23.61 -2.03 -6.97
CA HIS A 99 -23.98 -0.65 -7.26
C HIS A 99 -23.23 -0.09 -8.49
N TYR A 100 -21.93 -0.39 -8.61
CA TYR A 100 -21.12 0.07 -9.73
C TYR A 100 -21.62 -0.46 -11.08
N ARG A 101 -22.06 -1.73 -11.16
CA ARG A 101 -22.62 -2.30 -12.38
C ARG A 101 -23.97 -1.67 -12.75
N ASP A 102 -24.83 -1.46 -11.76
CA ASP A 102 -26.15 -0.84 -11.98
C ASP A 102 -26.02 0.60 -12.54
N VAL A 103 -25.11 1.39 -11.97
CA VAL A 103 -24.79 2.74 -12.47
C VAL A 103 -24.06 2.69 -13.83
N GLY A 104 -23.17 1.71 -14.03
CA GLY A 104 -22.47 1.54 -15.30
C GLY A 104 -23.40 1.19 -16.47
N GLN A 105 -24.53 0.52 -16.19
CA GLN A 105 -25.52 0.11 -17.19
C GLN A 105 -26.49 1.25 -17.55
N SER A 106 -26.68 2.23 -16.66
CA SER A 106 -27.56 3.39 -16.86
C SER A 106 -26.92 4.54 -17.65
N ILE A 107 -25.62 4.48 -17.96
CA ILE A 107 -24.91 5.49 -18.78
C ILE A 107 -24.85 5.09 -20.28
N GLN A 108 -25.46 3.96 -20.66
CA GLN A 108 -25.66 3.60 -22.07
C GLN A 108 -27.10 3.89 -22.52
N VAL A 109 -27.44 5.18 -22.66
CA VAL A 109 -28.65 5.63 -23.36
C VAL A 109 -28.33 6.84 -24.23
#